data_AF-A0A316LT45-F1
#
_entry.id   AF-A0A316LT45-F1
#
_cell.length_a   1.000
_cell.length_b   1.000
_cell.length_c   1.000
_cell.angle_alpha   90.00
_cell.angle_beta   90.00
_cell.angle_gamma   90.00
#
_symmetry.space_group_name_H-M   'P 1'
#
loop_
_entity.id
_entity.type
_entity.pdbx_description
1 polymer ?
#
loop_
_entity_poly.entity_id
_entity_poly.type
_entity_poly.pdbx_seq_one_letter_code
_entity_poly.pdbx_strand_id
1 'polypeptide(L)'
;MRKRSEITERELTRFAKYLRQEEREPSTIEAYLRAAKKFTAWLDGRTVTKELTAEWKAQLLEQGYRPVSVNAMLAAVNKLLVCMGREDCKVRYLKLQRQMFRKSERELTRAEYQRLLDTAQARGDIRLLLLLETLCATGIRVSE
;
A
#
# COMPACT_ATOMS: atom_id res chain seq x y z
N MET A 1 15.66 30.42 -8.19
CA MET A 1 14.22 30.08 -8.27
C MET A 1 13.81 29.46 -6.93
N ARG A 2 12.88 30.06 -6.17
CA ARG A 2 12.38 29.47 -4.91
C ARG A 2 11.64 28.18 -5.25
N LYS A 3 12.13 27.03 -4.76
CA LYS A 3 11.39 25.77 -4.82
C LYS A 3 10.11 25.93 -3.99
N ARG A 4 8.96 25.49 -4.51
CA ARG A 4 7.71 25.47 -3.74
C ARG A 4 7.86 24.50 -2.56
N SER A 5 7.36 24.93 -1.41
CA SER A 5 7.68 24.32 -0.13
C SER A 5 6.46 23.81 0.63
N GLU A 6 5.27 24.30 0.31
CA GLU A 6 4.01 23.88 0.93
C GLU A 6 3.23 22.95 0.02
N ILE A 7 2.58 21.94 0.61
CA ILE A 7 1.70 21.03 -0.12
C ILE A 7 0.29 21.61 -0.06
N THR A 8 -0.21 22.05 -1.21
CA THR A 8 -1.56 22.61 -1.35
C THR A 8 -2.47 21.65 -2.12
N GLU A 9 -3.78 21.90 -2.10
CA GLU A 9 -4.75 21.12 -2.90
C GLU A 9 -4.41 21.12 -4.39
N ARG A 10 -3.80 22.22 -4.88
CA ARG A 10 -3.31 22.32 -6.27
C ARG A 10 -2.19 21.33 -6.54
N GLU A 11 -1.26 21.14 -5.61
CA GLU A 11 -0.17 20.17 -5.76
C GLU A 11 -0.70 18.72 -5.66
N LEU A 12 -1.71 18.46 -4.81
CA LEU A 12 -2.38 17.16 -4.77
C LEU A 12 -3.14 16.84 -6.07
N THR A 13 -3.81 17.83 -6.66
CA THR A 13 -4.48 17.70 -7.96
C THR A 13 -3.47 17.43 -9.08
N ARG A 14 -2.34 18.17 -9.07
CA ARG A 14 -1.23 17.94 -10.00
C ARG A 14 -0.65 16.54 -9.84
N PHE A 15 -0.49 16.08 -8.60
CA PHE A 15 -0.01 14.74 -8.30
C PHE A 15 -0.96 13.65 -8.81
N ALA A 16 -2.28 13.82 -8.64
CA ALA A 16 -3.27 12.90 -9.21
C ALA A 16 -3.14 12.79 -10.74
N LYS A 17 -2.98 13.93 -11.43
CA LYS A 17 -2.76 13.96 -12.89
C LYS A 17 -1.44 13.28 -13.27
N TYR A 18 -0.37 13.54 -12.52
CA TYR A 18 0.94 12.91 -12.74
C TYR A 18 0.87 11.38 -12.60
N LEU A 19 0.15 10.85 -11.60
CA LEU A 19 -0.02 9.40 -11.45
C LEU A 19 -0.82 8.76 -12.58
N ARG A 20 -1.84 9.46 -13.11
CA ARG A 20 -2.60 8.99 -14.29
C ARG A 20 -1.75 8.96 -15.55
N GLN A 21 -0.86 9.94 -15.72
CA GLN A 21 0.08 9.98 -16.85
C GLN A 21 1.13 8.85 -16.79
N GLU A 22 1.41 8.33 -15.60
CA GLU A 22 2.22 7.12 -15.41
C GLU A 22 1.41 5.82 -15.48
N GLU A 23 0.17 5.87 -15.96
CA GLU A 23 -0.69 4.69 -16.18
C GLU A 23 -0.86 3.85 -14.91
N ARG A 24 -0.91 4.50 -13.75
CA ARG A 24 -1.14 3.82 -12.47
C ARG A 24 -2.60 3.36 -12.38
N GLU A 25 -2.78 2.15 -11.87
CA GLU A 25 -4.08 1.60 -11.52
C GLU A 25 -4.87 2.56 -10.60
N PRO A 26 -6.20 2.71 -10.79
CA PRO A 26 -7.04 3.60 -9.98
C PRO A 26 -6.87 3.35 -8.47
N SER A 27 -6.81 2.08 -8.06
CA SER A 27 -6.60 1.68 -6.66
C SER A 27 -5.26 2.18 -6.10
N THR A 28 -4.21 2.21 -6.92
CA THR A 28 -2.89 2.73 -6.52
C THR A 28 -2.93 4.26 -6.43
N ILE A 29 -3.61 4.93 -7.37
CA ILE A 29 -3.79 6.39 -7.34
C ILE A 29 -4.51 6.80 -6.05
N GLU A 30 -5.61 6.14 -5.70
CA GLU A 30 -6.37 6.40 -4.47
C GLU A 30 -5.52 6.19 -3.21
N ALA A 31 -4.79 5.07 -3.14
CA ALA A 31 -3.90 4.79 -2.02
C ALA A 31 -2.81 5.86 -1.87
N TYR A 32 -2.23 6.31 -2.99
CA TYR A 32 -1.19 7.33 -3.00
C TYR A 32 -1.74 8.70 -2.58
N LEU A 33 -2.90 9.09 -3.08
CA LEU A 33 -3.56 10.34 -2.69
C LEU A 33 -3.95 10.34 -1.22
N ARG A 34 -4.41 9.19 -0.69
CA ARG A 34 -4.73 9.06 0.74
C ARG A 34 -3.49 9.25 1.62
N ALA A 35 -2.37 8.63 1.25
CA ALA A 35 -1.10 8.80 1.96
C ALA A 35 -0.59 10.25 1.86
N ALA A 36 -0.66 10.86 0.67
CA ALA A 36 -0.28 12.26 0.45
C ALA A 36 -1.12 13.23 1.28
N LYS A 37 -2.44 13.03 1.34
CA LYS A 37 -3.36 13.82 2.19
C LYS A 37 -3.03 13.67 3.67
N LYS A 38 -2.78 12.44 4.14
CA LYS A 38 -2.38 12.20 5.54
C LYS A 38 -1.06 12.89 5.89
N PHE A 39 -0.09 12.88 4.98
CA PHE A 39 1.17 13.60 5.18
C PHE A 39 0.97 15.11 5.20
N THR A 40 0.17 15.64 4.27
CA THR A 40 -0.16 17.07 4.17
C THR A 40 -0.86 17.57 5.43
N ALA A 41 -1.86 16.82 5.91
CA ALA A 41 -2.57 17.13 7.15
C ALA A 41 -1.63 17.08 8.36
N TRP A 42 -0.70 16.12 8.41
CA TRP A 42 0.30 16.06 9.48
C TRP A 42 1.28 17.24 9.43
N LEU A 43 1.68 17.69 8.24
CA LEU A 43 2.54 18.87 8.10
C LEU A 43 1.84 20.14 8.60
N ASP A 44 0.52 20.22 8.52
CA ASP A 44 -0.26 21.34 9.07
C ASP A 44 0.25 22.71 8.59
N GLY A 45 0.43 22.84 7.27
CA GLY A 45 0.96 24.06 6.64
C GLY A 45 2.48 24.26 6.76
N ARG A 46 3.21 23.43 7.50
CA ARG A 46 4.68 23.52 7.59
C ARG A 46 5.33 23.25 6.24
N THR A 47 6.40 23.99 5.97
CA THR A 47 7.25 23.80 4.78
C THR A 47 7.89 22.42 4.79
N VAL A 48 7.79 21.68 3.69
CA VAL A 48 8.40 20.37 3.51
C VAL A 48 9.92 20.46 3.60
N THR A 49 10.48 19.68 4.53
CA THR A 49 11.92 19.41 4.65
C THR A 49 12.16 17.90 4.75
N LYS A 50 13.43 17.50 4.61
CA LYS A 50 13.83 16.09 4.76
C LYS A 50 13.62 15.62 6.20
N GLU A 51 13.86 16.51 7.16
CA GLU A 51 13.73 16.28 8.59
C GLU A 51 12.27 16.00 8.94
N LEU A 52 11.34 16.83 8.48
CA LEU A 52 9.90 16.61 8.70
C LEU A 52 9.39 15.33 8.02
N THR A 53 9.92 14.99 6.85
CA THR A 53 9.57 13.73 6.18
C THR A 53 10.09 12.51 6.98
N ALA A 54 11.26 12.64 7.63
CA ALA A 54 11.82 11.60 8.49
C ALA A 54 11.10 11.50 9.84
N GLU A 55 10.67 12.62 10.40
CA GLU A 55 9.85 12.67 11.62
C GLU A 55 8.48 12.02 11.39
N TRP A 56 7.83 12.32 10.27
CA TRP A 56 6.58 11.64 9.91
C TRP A 56 6.75 10.12 9.80
N LYS A 57 7.86 9.67 9.19
CA LYS A 57 8.21 8.24 9.14
C LYS A 57 8.32 7.63 10.55
N ALA A 58 8.97 8.32 11.49
CA ALA A 58 9.11 7.86 12.86
C ALA A 58 7.74 7.82 13.57
N GLN A 59 6.93 8.87 13.41
CA GLN A 59 5.59 8.93 13.97
C GLN A 59 4.68 7.78 13.48
N LEU A 60 4.77 7.42 12.20
CA LEU A 60 4.00 6.28 11.67
C LEU A 60 4.40 4.96 12.36
N LEU A 61 5.68 4.78 12.70
CA LEU A 61 6.12 3.61 13.45
C LEU A 61 5.63 3.63 14.90
N GLU A 62 5.70 4.79 15.56
CA GLU A 62 5.21 4.97 16.93
C GLU A 62 3.69 4.75 17.04
N GLN A 63 2.93 5.13 16.02
CA GLN A 63 1.50 4.83 15.91
C GLN A 63 1.20 3.34 15.66
N GLY A 64 2.22 2.47 15.55
CA GLY A 64 2.05 1.03 15.39
C GLY A 64 1.74 0.59 13.95
N TYR A 65 1.96 1.43 12.93
CA TYR A 65 1.79 1.00 11.55
C TYR A 65 2.78 -0.10 11.20
N ARG A 66 2.30 -1.13 10.50
CA ARG A 66 3.17 -2.20 10.00
C ARG A 66 4.24 -1.61 9.09
N PRO A 67 5.51 -2.05 9.18
CA PRO A 67 6.59 -1.48 8.37
C PRO A 67 6.34 -1.52 6.85
N VAL A 68 5.62 -2.53 6.36
CA VAL A 68 5.20 -2.62 4.95
C VAL A 68 4.24 -1.49 4.58
N SER A 69 3.27 -1.19 5.45
CA SER A 69 2.35 -0.07 5.28
C SER A 69 3.08 1.27 5.33
N VAL A 70 4.03 1.43 6.26
CA VAL A 70 4.89 2.62 6.31
C VAL A 70 5.65 2.80 5.00
N ASN A 71 6.27 1.74 4.47
CA ASN A 71 6.96 1.82 3.18
C ASN A 71 6.04 2.16 2.01
N ALA A 72 4.80 1.66 1.99
CA ALA A 72 3.81 2.02 0.98
C ALA A 72 3.42 3.51 1.06
N MET A 73 3.21 4.03 2.27
CA MET A 73 2.93 5.44 2.50
C MET A 73 4.13 6.33 2.13
N LEU A 74 5.35 5.91 2.47
CA LEU A 74 6.58 6.58 2.06
C LEU A 74 6.77 6.55 0.55
N ALA A 75 6.33 5.50 -0.16
CA ALA A 75 6.43 5.44 -1.60
C ALA A 75 5.55 6.50 -2.25
N ALA A 76 4.32 6.65 -1.77
CA ALA A 76 3.42 7.71 -2.18
C ALA A 76 4.00 9.11 -1.90
N VAL A 77 4.50 9.36 -0.69
CA VAL A 77 5.09 10.66 -0.33
C VAL A 77 6.36 10.96 -1.12
N ASN A 78 7.29 10.01 -1.24
CA ASN A 78 8.49 10.19 -2.05
C ASN A 78 8.14 10.49 -3.52
N LYS A 79 7.09 9.87 -4.06
CA LYS A 79 6.61 10.12 -5.43
C LYS A 79 5.98 11.52 -5.57
N LEU A 80 5.22 11.97 -4.57
CA LEU A 80 4.72 13.34 -4.49
C LEU A 80 5.87 14.36 -4.48
N LEU A 81 6.91 14.10 -3.68
CA LEU A 81 8.09 14.98 -3.60
C LEU A 81 8.83 15.06 -4.95
N VAL A 82 8.93 13.96 -5.70
CA VAL A 82 9.45 13.97 -7.08
C VAL A 82 8.58 14.85 -7.99
N CYS A 83 7.25 14.68 -7.94
CA CYS A 83 6.30 15.50 -8.72
C CYS A 83 6.44 17.00 -8.43
N MET A 84 6.79 17.37 -7.19
CA MET A 84 7.02 18.75 -6.75
C MET A 84 8.45 19.25 -7.04
N GLY A 85 9.37 18.40 -7.52
CA GLY A 85 10.79 18.74 -7.70
C GLY A 85 11.58 18.88 -6.39
N ARG A 86 11.08 18.26 -5.31
CA ARG A 86 11.65 18.27 -3.94
C ARG A 86 12.31 16.95 -3.58
N GLU A 87 13.09 16.41 -4.50
CA GLU A 87 13.81 15.15 -4.26
C GLU A 87 14.79 15.21 -3.09
N ASP A 88 15.27 16.42 -2.77
CA ASP A 88 16.06 16.73 -1.58
C ASP A 88 15.39 16.31 -0.27
N CYS A 89 14.05 16.25 -0.23
CA CYS A 89 13.29 15.91 0.97
C CYS A 89 12.94 14.41 1.08
N LYS A 90 13.32 13.60 0.10
CA LYS A 90 13.00 12.16 0.12
C LYS A 90 13.71 11.46 1.27
N VAL A 91 13.00 10.50 1.85
CA VAL A 91 13.54 9.63 2.90
C VAL A 91 13.69 8.21 2.40
N ARG A 92 14.68 7.51 2.96
CA ARG A 92 14.89 6.09 2.67
C ARG A 92 13.78 5.26 3.29
N TYR A 93 13.37 4.22 2.58
CA TYR A 93 12.47 3.21 3.11
C TYR A 93 13.05 2.51 4.34
N LEU A 94 12.17 1.90 5.13
CA LEU A 94 12.59 0.91 6.12
C LEU A 94 13.18 -0.29 5.41
N LYS A 95 14.35 -0.74 5.85
CA LYS A 95 14.94 -1.99 5.39
C LYS A 95 14.11 -3.13 5.99
N LEU A 96 13.41 -3.85 5.13
CA LEU A 96 12.65 -5.03 5.51
C LEU A 96 13.29 -6.24 4.86
N GLN A 97 13.64 -7.23 5.68
CA GLN A 97 13.98 -8.54 5.16
C GLN A 97 12.69 -9.16 4.61
N ARG A 98 12.65 -9.40 3.30
CA ARG A 98 11.51 -10.06 2.67
C ARG A 98 11.43 -11.48 3.23
N GLN A 99 10.37 -11.79 3.97
CA GLN A 99 9.99 -13.18 4.19
C GLN A 99 9.42 -13.70 2.87
N MET A 100 10.24 -14.46 2.14
CA MET A 100 9.85 -15.06 0.85
C MET A 100 8.78 -16.14 1.04
N PHE A 101 8.69 -16.72 2.23
CA PHE A 101 7.77 -17.80 2.55
C PHE A 101 6.74 -17.32 3.58
N ARG A 102 5.47 -17.66 3.35
CA ARG A 102 4.47 -17.59 4.40
C ARG A 102 4.87 -18.59 5.49
N LYS A 103 4.63 -18.26 6.76
CA LYS A 103 4.81 -19.23 7.84
C LYS A 103 3.94 -20.45 7.54
N SER A 104 4.50 -21.65 7.60
CA SER A 104 3.80 -22.92 7.31
C SER A 104 2.54 -23.13 8.16
N GLU A 105 2.46 -22.50 9.33
CA GLU A 105 1.26 -22.42 10.19
C GLU A 105 0.02 -21.80 9.50
N ARG A 106 0.20 -21.14 8.34
CA ARG A 106 -0.88 -20.53 7.55
C ARG A 106 -1.20 -21.32 6.27
N GLU A 107 -0.59 -22.48 6.07
CA GLU A 107 -0.88 -23.37 4.96
C GLU A 107 -1.98 -24.34 5.35
N LEU A 108 -2.98 -24.49 4.49
CA LEU A 108 -4.02 -25.49 4.67
C LEU A 108 -3.43 -26.88 4.42
N THR A 109 -3.58 -27.77 5.40
CA THR A 109 -3.31 -29.19 5.19
C THR A 109 -4.34 -29.78 4.23
N ARG A 110 -3.99 -30.88 3.55
CA ARG A 110 -4.93 -31.61 2.69
C ARG A 110 -6.22 -32.01 3.43
N ALA A 111 -6.10 -32.38 4.71
CA ALA A 111 -7.24 -32.76 5.53
C ALA A 111 -8.15 -31.55 5.85
N GLU A 112 -7.58 -30.37 6.12
CA GLU A 112 -8.35 -29.14 6.30
C GLU A 112 -9.06 -28.72 5.02
N TYR A 113 -8.37 -28.83 3.88
CA TYR A 113 -8.95 -28.53 2.58
C TYR A 113 -10.13 -29.45 2.26
N GLN A 114 -9.98 -30.75 2.49
CA GLN A 114 -11.07 -31.72 2.28
C GLN A 114 -12.30 -31.38 3.14
N ARG A 115 -12.11 -31.00 4.41
CA ARG A 115 -13.23 -30.58 5.28
C ARG A 115 -13.97 -29.35 4.73
N LEU A 116 -13.28 -28.42 4.07
CA LEU A 116 -13.93 -27.27 3.42
C LEU A 116 -14.80 -27.73 2.23
N LEU A 117 -14.30 -28.64 1.40
CA LEU A 117 -15.06 -29.20 0.27
C LEU A 117 -16.29 -29.96 0.76
N ASP A 118 -16.12 -30.86 1.74
CA ASP A 118 -17.20 -31.67 2.30
C ASP A 118 -18.30 -30.77 2.91
N THR A 119 -17.90 -29.69 3.59
CA THR A 119 -18.84 -28.73 4.17
C THR A 119 -19.62 -27.97 3.09
N ALA A 120 -18.95 -27.51 2.03
CA ALA A 120 -19.60 -26.82 0.92
C ALA A 120 -20.59 -27.75 0.20
N GLN A 121 -20.20 -29.01 -0.01
CA GLN A 121 -21.04 -30.03 -0.62
C GLN A 121 -22.26 -30.38 0.24
N ALA A 122 -22.06 -30.60 1.55
CA ALA A 122 -23.15 -30.89 2.49
C ALA A 122 -24.18 -29.75 2.60
N ARG A 123 -23.75 -28.50 2.37
CA ARG A 123 -24.62 -27.31 2.33
C ARG A 123 -25.30 -27.11 0.97
N GLY A 124 -24.94 -27.88 -0.05
CA GLY A 124 -25.42 -27.69 -1.42
C GLY A 124 -24.89 -26.41 -2.10
N ASP A 125 -23.84 -25.78 -1.57
CA ASP A 125 -23.26 -24.57 -2.14
C ASP A 125 -22.25 -24.94 -3.23
N ILE A 126 -22.78 -25.31 -4.39
CA ILE A 126 -22.00 -25.73 -5.56
C ILE A 126 -21.06 -24.62 -6.02
N ARG A 127 -21.44 -23.34 -5.87
CA ARG A 127 -20.60 -22.20 -6.25
C ARG A 127 -19.34 -22.14 -5.39
N LEU A 128 -19.49 -22.28 -4.07
CA LEU A 128 -18.35 -22.29 -3.16
C LEU A 128 -17.43 -23.49 -3.42
N LEU A 129 -18.00 -24.67 -3.68
CA LEU A 129 -17.26 -25.88 -4.01
C LEU A 129 -16.34 -25.67 -5.22
N LEU A 130 -16.91 -25.22 -6.34
CA LEU A 130 -16.16 -24.98 -7.59
C LEU A 130 -15.10 -23.89 -7.44
N LEU A 131 -15.36 -22.85 -6.63
CA LEU A 131 -14.37 -21.82 -6.31
C LEU A 131 -13.18 -22.40 -5.54
N LEU A 132 -13.43 -23.23 -4.52
CA LEU A 132 -12.37 -23.88 -3.72
C LEU A 132 -11.53 -24.84 -4.56
N GLU A 133 -12.16 -25.61 -5.45
CA GLU A 133 -11.47 -26.51 -6.39
C GLU A 133 -10.61 -25.73 -7.38
N THR A 134 -11.17 -24.68 -8.00
CA THR A 134 -10.45 -23.86 -8.98
C THR A 134 -9.24 -23.18 -8.35
N LEU A 135 -9.41 -22.53 -7.19
CA LEU A 135 -8.32 -21.86 -6.48
C LEU A 135 -7.20 -22.83 -6.11
N CYS A 136 -7.53 -24.03 -5.64
CA CYS A 136 -6.54 -25.03 -5.23
C CYS A 136 -5.84 -25.68 -6.43
N ALA A 137 -6.58 -26.06 -7.47
CA ALA A 137 -6.05 -26.74 -8.65
C ALA A 137 -5.15 -25.85 -9.51
N THR A 138 -5.49 -24.56 -9.61
CA THR A 138 -4.79 -23.60 -10.48
C THR A 138 -3.79 -22.73 -9.74
N GLY A 139 -3.96 -22.55 -8.42
CA GLY A 139 -3.12 -21.66 -7.62
C GLY A 139 -3.30 -20.17 -7.94
N ILE A 140 -4.37 -19.78 -8.64
CA ILE A 140 -4.66 -18.37 -8.96
C ILE A 140 -4.98 -17.57 -7.70
N ARG A 141 -4.73 -16.26 -7.75
CA ARG A 141 -5.13 -15.30 -6.71
C ARG A 141 -6.59 -14.93 -6.90
N VAL A 142 -7.24 -14.53 -5.80
CA VAL A 142 -8.65 -14.10 -5.80
C VAL A 142 -8.93 -12.87 -6.69
N SER A 143 -7.90 -12.09 -7.03
CA SER A 143 -8.02 -10.93 -7.91
C SER A 143 -7.98 -11.25 -9.41
N GLU A 144 -7.62 -12.49 -9.75
CA GLU A 144 -7.66 -13.03 -11.11
C GLU A 144 -9.05 -13.61 -11.38
#